data_AF-A0A7W1ZDE5-F1
#
_entry.id   AF-A0A7W1ZDE5-F1
#
_cell.length_a   1.000
_cell.length_b   1.000
_cell.length_c   1.000
_cell.angle_alpha   90.00
_cell.angle_beta   90.00
_cell.angle_gamma   90.00
#
_symmetry.space_group_name_H-M   'P 1'
#
loop_
_entity.id
_entity.type
_entity.pdbx_description
1 polymer ?
#
loop_
_entity_poly.entity_id
_entity_poly.type
_entity_poly.pdbx_seq_one_letter_code
_entity_poly.pdbx_strand_id
1 'polypeptide(L)'
;MHKKTKIILTLLLIAQIIGLRILSFFPEFVEKYYSLGIYPFLSKTLRYLFGWVPFSVGDVFYSALVILALRWLYLNFRNVKSKTVSFFLDITATLSIMYFLFNILWGFNYYRVPLHQTLELERDYTTEQLLTLTNALIEKSNDLHRELGYKDSVKIVIPYSQKEIFNLSPNGYQNLSKQFPTLNYTPKSIKKSGWSLGLTYMGYSGYYNPFTAEAQVNNLIKNSRFPVVTCHEEAH
;
A
#
# COMPACT_ATOMS: atom_id res chain seq x y z
N MET A 1 -2.90 29.62 -9.95
CA MET A 1 -4.05 29.14 -10.76
C MET A 1 -5.09 30.25 -10.88
N HIS A 2 -5.69 30.42 -12.07
CA HIS A 2 -6.78 31.38 -12.25
C HIS A 2 -8.03 30.95 -11.44
N LYS A 3 -8.83 31.93 -10.99
CA LYS A 3 -10.02 31.68 -10.15
C LYS A 3 -11.00 30.69 -10.79
N LYS A 4 -11.23 30.79 -12.11
CA LYS A 4 -12.09 29.87 -12.86
C LYS A 4 -11.61 28.42 -12.77
N THR A 5 -10.31 28.19 -12.97
CA THR A 5 -9.70 26.86 -12.87
C THR A 5 -9.87 26.25 -11.48
N LYS A 6 -9.70 27.05 -10.41
CA LYS A 6 -9.88 26.56 -9.03
C LYS A 6 -11.31 26.07 -8.81
N ILE A 7 -12.30 26.86 -9.22
CA ILE A 7 -13.72 26.51 -9.11
C ILE A 7 -14.02 25.21 -9.87
N ILE A 8 -13.53 25.09 -11.11
CA ILE A 8 -13.72 23.88 -11.91
C ILE A 8 -13.15 22.66 -11.18
N LEU A 9 -11.93 22.74 -10.67
CA LEU A 9 -11.32 21.62 -9.93
C LEU A 9 -12.07 21.31 -8.62
N THR A 10 -12.50 22.32 -7.87
CA THR A 10 -13.31 22.09 -6.67
C THR A 10 -14.61 21.35 -7.00
N LEU A 11 -15.29 21.74 -8.09
CA LEU A 11 -16.50 21.03 -8.54
C LEU A 11 -16.17 19.61 -9.05
N LEU A 12 -15.03 19.43 -9.71
CA LEU A 12 -14.54 18.11 -10.11
C LEU A 12 -14.27 17.21 -8.92
N LEU A 13 -13.77 17.72 -7.78
CA LEU A 13 -13.60 16.90 -6.57
C LEU A 13 -14.94 16.31 -6.10
N ILE A 14 -16.00 17.12 -6.09
CA ILE A 14 -17.35 16.65 -5.72
C ILE A 14 -17.82 15.58 -6.73
N ALA A 15 -17.65 15.85 -8.03
CA ALA A 15 -18.01 14.89 -9.08
C ALA A 15 -17.21 13.58 -8.96
N GLN A 16 -15.93 13.63 -8.61
CA GLN A 16 -15.08 12.47 -8.38
C GLN A 16 -15.58 11.62 -7.20
N ILE A 17 -15.94 12.25 -6.08
CA ILE A 17 -16.46 11.55 -4.89
C ILE A 17 -17.76 10.82 -5.23
N ILE A 18 -18.69 11.50 -5.92
CA ILE A 18 -19.95 10.89 -6.37
C ILE A 18 -19.67 9.75 -7.36
N GLY A 19 -18.80 9.98 -8.34
CA GLY A 19 -18.42 9.00 -9.35
C GLY A 19 -17.81 7.74 -8.72
N LEU A 20 -16.94 7.89 -7.72
CA LEU A 20 -16.37 6.77 -6.96
C LEU A 20 -17.42 6.01 -6.17
N ARG A 21 -18.37 6.72 -5.55
CA ARG A 21 -19.47 6.05 -4.85
C ARG A 21 -20.33 5.24 -5.81
N ILE A 22 -20.59 5.76 -7.02
CA ILE A 22 -21.29 5.01 -8.07
C ILE A 22 -20.44 3.79 -8.50
N LEU A 23 -19.14 3.99 -8.75
CA LEU A 23 -18.22 2.93 -9.16
C LEU A 23 -18.17 1.77 -8.16
N SER A 24 -18.33 2.05 -6.86
CA SER A 24 -18.36 1.01 -5.81
C SER A 24 -19.50 0.00 -5.95
N PHE A 25 -20.54 0.30 -6.72
CA PHE A 25 -21.63 -0.64 -7.02
C PHE A 25 -21.33 -1.55 -8.22
N PHE A 26 -20.20 -1.38 -8.91
CA PHE A 26 -19.83 -2.14 -10.10
C PHE A 26 -18.42 -2.76 -9.97
N PRO A 27 -18.20 -3.66 -9.00
CA PRO A 27 -16.87 -4.23 -8.74
C PRO A 27 -16.31 -5.03 -9.92
N GLU A 28 -17.17 -5.70 -10.71
CA GLU A 28 -16.77 -6.45 -11.90
C GLU A 28 -16.23 -5.54 -13.01
N PHE A 29 -16.79 -4.32 -13.12
CA PHE A 29 -16.29 -3.31 -14.05
C PHE A 29 -14.89 -2.84 -13.63
N VAL A 30 -14.71 -2.55 -12.34
CA VAL A 30 -13.40 -2.15 -11.78
C VAL A 30 -12.37 -3.25 -11.99
N GLU A 31 -12.72 -4.50 -11.66
CA GLU A 31 -11.86 -5.67 -11.83
C GLU A 31 -11.37 -5.80 -13.27
N LYS A 32 -12.30 -5.83 -14.23
CA LYS A 32 -12.01 -6.10 -15.63
C LYS A 32 -11.25 -4.96 -16.32
N TYR A 33 -11.70 -3.73 -16.16
CA TYR A 33 -11.18 -2.61 -16.95
C TYR A 33 -10.05 -1.86 -16.25
N TYR A 34 -10.12 -1.73 -14.93
CA TYR A 34 -9.10 -1.02 -14.16
C TYR A 34 -8.07 -1.98 -13.57
N SER A 35 -8.45 -2.88 -12.66
CA SER A 35 -7.49 -3.67 -11.85
C SER A 35 -6.70 -4.69 -12.67
N LEU A 36 -7.33 -5.38 -13.62
CA LEU A 36 -6.66 -6.31 -14.54
C LEU A 36 -6.28 -5.66 -15.88
N GLY A 37 -6.90 -4.52 -16.21
CA GLY A 37 -6.67 -3.78 -17.45
C GLY A 37 -5.59 -2.71 -17.32
N ILE A 38 -5.96 -1.51 -16.88
CA ILE A 38 -5.09 -0.32 -16.84
C ILE A 38 -4.01 -0.41 -15.76
N TYR A 39 -4.39 -0.82 -14.55
CA TYR A 39 -3.54 -0.76 -13.35
C TYR A 39 -2.24 -1.57 -13.45
N PRO A 40 -2.18 -2.77 -14.06
CA PRO A 40 -0.93 -3.50 -14.25
C PRO A 40 0.09 -2.74 -15.09
N PHE A 41 -0.33 -1.96 -16.09
CA PHE A 41 0.57 -1.11 -16.87
C PHE A 41 1.05 0.10 -16.07
N LEU A 42 0.15 0.77 -15.34
CA LEU A 42 0.52 1.89 -14.47
C LEU A 42 1.52 1.47 -13.39
N SER A 43 1.19 0.42 -12.63
CA SER A 43 2.04 -0.08 -11.55
C SER A 43 3.38 -0.57 -12.06
N LYS A 44 3.45 -1.31 -13.18
CA LYS A 44 4.72 -1.72 -13.79
C LYS A 44 5.55 -0.53 -14.22
N THR A 45 4.95 0.47 -14.86
CA THR A 45 5.64 1.68 -15.29
C THR A 45 6.27 2.41 -14.11
N LEU A 46 5.49 2.65 -13.04
CA LEU A 46 5.99 3.28 -11.81
C LEU A 46 7.11 2.45 -11.16
N ARG A 47 6.95 1.13 -11.06
CA ARG A 47 7.97 0.24 -10.50
C ARG A 47 9.25 0.20 -11.36
N TYR A 48 9.17 0.31 -12.68
CA TYR A 48 10.35 0.47 -13.52
C TYR A 48 11.02 1.83 -13.34
N LEU A 49 10.24 2.91 -13.20
CA LEU A 49 10.78 4.26 -13.02
C LEU A 49 11.49 4.43 -11.66
N PHE A 50 10.92 3.87 -10.60
CA PHE A 50 11.38 4.12 -9.23
C PHE A 50 12.08 2.92 -8.59
N GLY A 51 11.77 1.68 -8.98
CA GLY A 51 12.22 0.47 -8.27
C GLY A 51 13.75 0.28 -8.21
N TRP A 52 14.49 0.78 -9.19
CA TRP A 52 15.96 0.70 -9.23
C TRP A 52 16.65 1.69 -8.28
N VAL A 53 15.96 2.72 -7.81
CA VAL A 53 16.53 3.72 -6.88
C VAL A 53 16.78 3.06 -5.51
N PRO A 54 17.98 3.17 -4.91
CA PRO A 54 18.33 2.39 -3.72
C PRO A 54 17.65 2.86 -2.42
N PHE A 55 16.94 3.98 -2.46
CA PHE A 55 16.16 4.52 -1.36
C PHE A 55 14.70 4.72 -1.77
N SER A 56 13.85 4.89 -0.76
CA SER A 56 12.40 5.10 -0.89
C SER A 56 12.07 6.45 -1.51
N VAL A 57 11.69 6.47 -2.78
CA VAL A 57 11.31 7.69 -3.50
C VAL A 57 9.99 8.24 -2.95
N GLY A 58 9.09 7.35 -2.53
CA GLY A 58 7.81 7.68 -1.92
C GLY A 58 7.95 8.45 -0.61
N ASP A 59 8.92 8.10 0.26
CA ASP A 59 9.18 8.88 1.48
C ASP A 59 9.67 10.29 1.13
N VAL A 60 10.54 10.42 0.12
CA VAL A 60 11.04 11.71 -0.36
C VAL A 60 9.89 12.54 -0.95
N PHE A 61 9.04 11.91 -1.75
CA PHE A 61 7.86 12.54 -2.35
C PHE A 61 6.90 13.05 -1.28
N TYR A 62 6.55 12.23 -0.28
CA TYR A 62 5.69 12.65 0.83
C TYR A 62 6.34 13.74 1.69
N SER A 63 7.65 13.66 1.94
CA SER A 63 8.39 14.70 2.66
C SER A 63 8.33 16.04 1.91
N ALA A 64 8.52 16.02 0.58
CA ALA A 64 8.40 17.20 -0.27
C ALA A 64 6.97 17.78 -0.25
N LEU A 65 5.93 16.94 -0.35
CA LEU A 65 4.54 17.38 -0.26
C LEU A 65 4.24 18.06 1.09
N VAL A 66 4.70 17.49 2.21
CA VAL A 66 4.52 18.10 3.54
C VAL A 66 5.23 19.44 3.64
N ILE A 67 6.49 19.54 3.19
CA ILE A 67 7.25 20.79 3.20
C ILE A 67 6.57 21.87 2.36
N LEU A 68 6.12 21.52 1.15
CA LEU A 68 5.41 22.45 0.26
C LEU A 68 4.08 22.90 0.86
N ALA A 69 3.33 21.99 1.49
CA ALA A 69 2.08 22.31 2.17
C ALA A 69 2.30 23.25 3.37
N LEU A 70 3.30 22.98 4.21
CA LEU A 70 3.65 23.83 5.35
C LEU A 70 4.14 25.21 4.91
N ARG A 71 4.99 25.26 3.88
CA ARG A 71 5.44 26.53 3.28
C ARG A 71 4.27 27.34 2.74
N TRP A 72 3.38 26.70 1.98
CA TRP A 72 2.19 27.36 1.45
C TRP A 72 1.29 27.87 2.56
N LEU A 73 1.04 27.05 3.59
CA LEU A 73 0.24 27.44 4.74
C LEU A 73 0.85 28.64 5.46
N TYR A 74 2.15 28.63 5.73
CA TYR A 74 2.86 29.74 6.38
C TYR A 74 2.71 31.06 5.61
N LEU A 75 2.91 31.04 4.29
CA LEU A 75 2.82 32.23 3.45
C LEU A 75 1.37 32.75 3.31
N ASN A 76 0.39 31.86 3.37
CA ASN A 76 -1.01 32.19 3.15
C ASN A 76 -1.82 32.31 4.45
N PHE A 77 -1.25 32.01 5.62
CA PHE A 77 -1.96 31.99 6.91
C PHE A 77 -2.61 33.34 7.24
N ARG A 78 -1.91 34.45 7.00
CA ARG A 78 -2.46 35.80 7.24
C ARG A 78 -3.62 36.14 6.31
N ASN A 79 -3.70 35.49 5.15
CA ASN A 79 -4.78 35.71 4.17
C ASN A 79 -6.02 34.85 4.45
N VAL A 80 -5.99 33.97 5.44
CA VAL A 80 -7.13 33.09 5.79
C VAL A 80 -8.36 33.91 6.16
N LYS A 81 -8.20 35.01 6.89
CA LYS A 81 -9.32 35.88 7.30
C LYS A 81 -9.77 36.86 6.22
N SER A 82 -8.85 37.36 5.40
CA SER A 82 -9.15 38.40 4.39
C SER A 82 -9.58 37.83 3.03
N LYS A 83 -9.18 36.60 2.70
CA LYS A 83 -9.44 35.94 1.40
C LYS A 83 -9.90 34.49 1.58
N THR A 84 -10.76 34.25 2.58
CA THR A 84 -11.24 32.93 2.99
C THR A 84 -11.66 32.04 1.82
N VAL A 85 -12.53 32.54 0.93
CA VAL A 85 -13.03 31.76 -0.22
C VAL A 85 -11.90 31.34 -1.16
N SER A 86 -10.97 32.25 -1.49
CA SER A 86 -9.85 31.90 -2.36
C SER A 86 -8.92 30.89 -1.70
N PHE A 87 -8.69 31.02 -0.39
CA PHE A 87 -7.85 30.11 0.38
C PHE A 87 -8.42 28.68 0.35
N PHE A 88 -9.71 28.51 0.61
CA PHE A 88 -10.37 27.21 0.54
C PHE A 88 -10.46 26.66 -0.90
N LEU A 89 -10.64 27.52 -1.91
CA LEU A 89 -10.58 27.12 -3.32
C LEU A 89 -9.20 26.58 -3.71
N ASP A 90 -8.11 27.15 -3.19
CA ASP A 90 -6.76 26.63 -3.43
C ASP A 90 -6.57 25.23 -2.84
N ILE A 91 -7.01 25.02 -1.59
CA ILE A 91 -6.93 23.72 -0.92
C ILE A 91 -7.77 22.68 -1.67
N THR A 92 -9.04 22.97 -1.91
CA THR A 92 -9.97 22.02 -2.56
C THR A 92 -9.57 21.71 -4.00
N ALA A 93 -9.07 22.69 -4.77
CA ALA A 93 -8.53 22.43 -6.09
C ALA A 93 -7.29 21.53 -6.06
N THR A 94 -6.40 21.72 -5.08
CA THR A 94 -5.21 20.88 -4.89
C THR A 94 -5.62 19.46 -4.48
N LEU A 95 -6.55 19.34 -3.52
CA LEU A 95 -7.12 18.05 -3.12
C LEU A 95 -7.82 17.34 -4.27
N SER A 96 -8.51 18.07 -5.17
CA SER A 96 -9.10 17.49 -6.38
C SER A 96 -8.07 16.76 -7.25
N ILE A 97 -6.89 17.36 -7.42
CA ILE A 97 -5.82 16.77 -8.24
C ILE A 97 -5.22 15.57 -7.51
N MET A 98 -4.96 15.70 -6.21
CA MET A 98 -4.36 14.62 -5.42
C MET A 98 -5.29 13.42 -5.28
N TYR A 99 -6.58 13.66 -5.07
CA TYR A 99 -7.59 12.63 -5.02
C TYR A 99 -7.74 11.91 -6.36
N PHE A 100 -7.75 12.65 -7.47
CA PHE A 100 -7.78 12.07 -8.82
C PHE A 100 -6.58 11.15 -9.06
N LEU A 101 -5.37 11.65 -8.79
CA LEU A 101 -4.14 10.89 -8.98
C LEU A 101 -4.10 9.67 -8.06
N PHE A 102 -4.43 9.80 -6.77
CA PHE A 102 -4.48 8.67 -5.85
C PHE A 102 -5.43 7.57 -6.38
N ASN A 103 -6.62 7.94 -6.82
CA ASN A 103 -7.62 6.97 -7.27
C ASN A 103 -7.22 6.26 -8.57
N ILE A 104 -6.68 7.00 -9.54
CA ILE A 104 -6.20 6.40 -10.81
C ILE A 104 -4.94 5.58 -10.61
N LEU A 105 -4.03 6.00 -9.72
CA LEU A 105 -2.77 5.28 -9.52
C LEU A 105 -2.94 4.07 -8.59
N TRP A 106 -3.99 4.03 -7.76
CA TRP A 106 -4.21 2.90 -6.84
C TRP A 106 -5.65 2.76 -6.35
N GLY A 107 -6.28 3.86 -5.93
CA GLY A 107 -7.49 3.84 -5.09
C GLY A 107 -8.70 3.14 -5.69
N PHE A 108 -8.82 3.03 -7.01
CA PHE A 108 -9.89 2.22 -7.62
C PHE A 108 -9.79 0.73 -7.25
N ASN A 109 -8.60 0.21 -6.92
CA ASN A 109 -8.44 -1.19 -6.48
C ASN A 109 -9.19 -1.52 -5.18
N TYR A 110 -9.61 -0.54 -4.37
CA TYR A 110 -10.44 -0.80 -3.19
C TYR A 110 -11.88 -1.24 -3.53
N TYR A 111 -12.30 -1.04 -4.78
CA TYR A 111 -13.66 -1.33 -5.25
C TYR A 111 -13.71 -2.53 -6.19
N ARG A 112 -12.62 -3.30 -6.29
CA ARG A 112 -12.54 -4.49 -7.13
C ARG A 112 -13.26 -5.69 -6.50
N VAL A 113 -13.40 -6.76 -7.27
CA VAL A 113 -13.99 -8.02 -6.77
C VAL A 113 -13.14 -8.57 -5.61
N PRO A 114 -13.76 -8.99 -4.48
CA PRO A 114 -13.02 -9.54 -3.34
C PRO A 114 -12.14 -10.73 -3.74
N LEU A 115 -10.93 -10.78 -3.18
CA LEU A 115 -9.92 -11.80 -3.54
C LEU A 115 -10.45 -13.24 -3.38
N HIS A 116 -11.21 -13.53 -2.32
CA HIS A 116 -11.76 -14.86 -2.10
C HIS A 116 -12.69 -15.32 -3.24
N GLN A 117 -13.41 -14.40 -3.89
CA GLN A 117 -14.24 -14.74 -5.05
C GLN A 117 -13.38 -15.04 -6.28
N THR A 118 -12.32 -14.25 -6.50
CA THR A 118 -11.40 -14.47 -7.62
C THR A 118 -10.55 -15.74 -7.48
N LEU A 119 -10.34 -16.20 -6.25
CA LEU A 119 -9.61 -17.43 -5.94
C LEU A 119 -10.54 -18.63 -5.69
N GLU A 120 -11.86 -18.46 -5.86
CA GLU A 120 -12.86 -19.50 -5.62
C GLU A 120 -12.77 -20.11 -4.20
N LEU A 121 -12.50 -19.25 -3.22
CA LEU A 121 -12.39 -19.62 -1.81
C LEU A 121 -13.70 -19.35 -1.08
N GLU A 122 -14.12 -20.34 -0.30
CA GLU A 122 -15.19 -20.19 0.67
C GLU A 122 -14.77 -19.20 1.77
N ARG A 123 -15.62 -18.19 2.00
CA ARG A 123 -15.37 -17.15 3.00
C ARG A 123 -15.86 -17.56 4.39
N ASP A 124 -17.01 -18.22 4.42
CA ASP A 124 -17.71 -18.54 5.65
C ASP A 124 -17.21 -19.91 6.16
N TYR A 125 -16.99 -20.01 7.47
CA TYR A 125 -16.49 -21.21 8.12
C TYR A 125 -17.20 -21.42 9.46
N THR A 126 -17.25 -22.66 9.92
CA THR A 126 -17.87 -23.02 11.21
C THR A 126 -16.89 -22.83 12.37
N THR A 127 -17.43 -22.69 13.58
CA THR A 127 -16.61 -22.69 14.81
C THR A 127 -15.78 -23.97 14.93
N GLU A 128 -16.32 -25.11 14.52
CA GLU A 128 -15.60 -26.38 14.54
C GLU A 128 -14.39 -26.36 13.60
N GLN A 129 -14.56 -25.92 12.35
CA GLN A 129 -13.46 -25.76 11.40
C GLN A 129 -12.36 -24.82 11.93
N LEU A 130 -12.77 -23.72 12.58
CA LEU A 130 -11.83 -22.78 13.22
C LEU A 130 -11.04 -23.46 14.34
N LEU A 131 -11.70 -24.22 15.21
CA LEU A 131 -11.04 -24.94 16.31
C LEU A 131 -10.09 -26.02 15.79
N THR A 132 -10.50 -26.80 14.78
CA THR A 132 -9.66 -27.80 14.14
C THR A 132 -8.41 -27.17 13.54
N LEU A 133 -8.56 -26.09 12.77
CA LEU A 133 -7.42 -25.37 12.19
C LEU A 133 -6.50 -24.80 13.29
N THR A 134 -7.08 -24.22 14.34
CA THR A 134 -6.31 -23.63 15.44
C THR A 134 -5.46 -24.68 16.15
N ASN A 135 -6.03 -25.84 16.48
CA ASN A 135 -5.29 -26.93 17.12
C ASN A 135 -4.18 -27.47 16.22
N ALA A 136 -4.46 -27.65 14.92
CA ALA A 136 -3.44 -28.08 13.95
C ALA A 136 -2.28 -27.06 13.83
N LEU A 137 -2.58 -25.76 13.84
CA LEU A 137 -1.57 -24.70 13.81
C LEU A 137 -0.76 -24.64 15.12
N ILE A 138 -1.36 -24.89 16.28
CA ILE A 138 -0.67 -24.98 17.57
C ILE A 138 0.34 -26.14 17.54
N GLU A 139 -0.10 -27.33 17.13
CA GLU A 139 0.76 -28.51 17.03
C GLU A 139 1.93 -28.26 16.06
N LYS A 140 1.62 -27.77 14.85
CA LYS A 140 2.61 -27.44 13.83
C LYS A 140 3.62 -26.40 14.31
N SER A 141 3.15 -25.35 14.98
CA SER A 141 4.02 -24.29 15.51
C SER A 141 4.95 -24.83 16.60
N ASN A 142 4.46 -25.70 17.48
CA ASN A 142 5.25 -26.32 18.53
C ASN A 142 6.29 -27.30 17.96
N ASP A 143 5.94 -28.08 16.95
CA ASP A 143 6.86 -28.98 16.26
C ASP A 143 7.99 -28.21 15.58
N LEU A 144 7.65 -27.16 14.82
CA LEU A 144 8.63 -26.30 14.17
C LEU A 144 9.54 -25.61 15.20
N HIS A 145 9.01 -25.19 16.35
CA HIS A 145 9.84 -24.62 17.41
C HIS A 145 10.86 -25.62 17.95
N ARG A 146 10.44 -26.87 18.20
CA ARG A 146 11.34 -27.94 18.65
C ARG A 146 12.40 -28.28 17.61
N GLU A 147 12.04 -28.29 16.33
CA GLU A 147 12.97 -28.56 15.21
C GLU A 147 14.09 -27.50 15.12
N LEU A 148 13.80 -26.24 15.47
CA LEU A 148 14.83 -25.19 15.52
C LEU A 148 15.91 -25.48 16.59
N GLY A 149 15.64 -26.34 17.58
CA GLY A 149 16.61 -26.77 18.60
C GLY A 149 16.97 -25.70 19.64
N TYR A 150 16.19 -24.61 19.72
CA TYR A 150 16.35 -23.58 20.76
C TYR A 150 15.67 -24.02 22.05
N LYS A 151 16.19 -23.57 23.20
CA LYS A 151 15.44 -23.67 24.46
C LYS A 151 14.28 -22.67 24.43
N ASP A 152 13.15 -23.02 25.02
CA ASP A 152 11.93 -22.19 25.03
C ASP A 152 12.13 -20.77 25.59
N SER A 153 13.14 -20.58 26.47
CA SER A 153 13.44 -19.31 27.12
C SER A 153 14.43 -18.41 26.36
N VAL A 154 14.96 -18.85 25.21
CA VAL A 154 15.95 -18.07 24.46
C VAL A 154 15.35 -17.44 23.20
N LYS A 155 15.85 -16.25 22.88
CA LYS A 155 15.47 -15.54 21.68
C LYS A 155 15.98 -16.28 20.43
N ILE A 156 15.07 -16.56 19.50
CA ILE A 156 15.41 -17.07 18.16
C ILE A 156 16.08 -15.97 17.35
N VAL A 157 17.21 -16.30 16.72
CA VAL A 157 17.94 -15.42 15.80
C VAL A 157 17.69 -15.89 14.39
N ILE A 158 17.06 -15.04 13.57
CA ILE A 158 16.87 -15.34 12.15
C ILE A 158 18.21 -15.19 11.42
N PRO A 159 18.69 -16.21 10.69
CA PRO A 159 20.00 -16.21 10.05
C PRO A 159 20.04 -15.39 8.73
N TYR A 160 19.09 -14.47 8.55
CA TYR A 160 18.97 -13.62 7.38
C TYR A 160 18.93 -12.16 7.78
N SER A 161 19.72 -11.36 7.08
CA SER A 161 19.60 -9.92 7.06
C SER A 161 18.32 -9.49 6.33
N GLN A 162 17.85 -8.27 6.61
CA GLN A 162 16.72 -7.68 5.88
C GLN A 162 16.96 -7.60 4.37
N LYS A 163 18.22 -7.43 3.94
CA LYS A 163 18.58 -7.40 2.51
C LYS A 163 18.40 -8.77 1.86
N GLU A 164 18.81 -9.84 2.55
CA GLU A 164 18.58 -11.21 2.08
C GLU A 164 17.09 -11.53 2.04
N ILE A 165 16.32 -11.13 3.06
CA ILE A 165 14.86 -11.32 3.07
C ILE A 165 14.20 -10.64 1.86
N PHE A 166 14.55 -9.39 1.54
CA PHE A 166 14.05 -8.70 0.34
C PHE A 166 14.46 -9.38 -0.97
N ASN A 167 15.59 -10.09 -1.00
CA ASN A 167 16.02 -10.81 -2.19
C ASN A 167 15.29 -12.16 -2.33
N LEU A 168 14.85 -12.74 -1.22
CA LEU A 168 14.13 -14.00 -1.18
C LEU A 168 12.60 -13.82 -1.30
N SER A 169 12.04 -12.67 -0.93
CA SER A 169 10.59 -12.44 -0.95
C SER A 169 9.92 -12.69 -2.32
N PRO A 170 10.54 -12.36 -3.49
CA PRO A 170 9.93 -12.65 -4.78
C PRO A 170 9.74 -14.16 -5.04
N ASN A 171 10.49 -15.04 -4.39
CA ASN A 171 10.36 -16.49 -4.55
C ASN A 171 8.97 -16.98 -4.11
N GLY A 172 8.38 -16.34 -3.09
CA GLY A 172 7.01 -16.66 -2.64
C GLY A 172 6.00 -16.40 -3.77
N TYR A 173 6.06 -15.23 -4.38
CA TYR A 173 5.21 -14.85 -5.50
C TYR A 173 5.46 -15.68 -6.77
N GLN A 174 6.71 -16.02 -7.07
CA GLN A 174 7.05 -16.91 -8.19
C GLN A 174 6.50 -18.33 -8.00
N ASN A 175 6.48 -18.85 -6.77
CA ASN A 175 5.86 -20.14 -6.49
C ASN A 175 4.34 -20.06 -6.55
N LEU A 176 3.76 -19.00 -5.98
CA LEU A 176 2.31 -18.78 -6.00
C LEU A 176 1.77 -18.59 -7.43
N SER A 177 2.54 -17.95 -8.31
CA SER A 177 2.14 -17.70 -9.70
C SER A 177 2.04 -18.96 -10.56
N LYS A 178 2.60 -20.09 -10.10
CA LYS A 178 2.39 -21.40 -10.75
C LYS A 178 0.93 -21.85 -10.67
N GLN A 179 0.22 -21.49 -9.60
CA GLN A 179 -1.20 -21.78 -9.41
C GLN A 179 -2.07 -20.57 -9.79
N PHE A 180 -1.63 -19.36 -9.46
CA PHE A 180 -2.37 -18.11 -9.71
C PHE A 180 -1.51 -17.13 -10.52
N PRO A 181 -1.45 -17.27 -11.86
CA PRO A 181 -0.55 -16.46 -12.71
C PRO A 181 -0.71 -14.94 -12.56
N THR A 182 -1.90 -14.48 -12.19
CA THR A 182 -2.22 -13.07 -11.94
C THR A 182 -1.49 -12.48 -10.74
N LEU A 183 -1.01 -13.31 -9.81
CA LEU A 183 -0.28 -12.90 -8.60
C LEU A 183 1.24 -12.80 -8.82
N ASN A 184 1.71 -12.84 -10.06
CA ASN A 184 3.13 -12.69 -10.35
C ASN A 184 3.63 -11.28 -10.02
N TYR A 185 4.58 -11.17 -9.10
CA TYR A 185 5.19 -9.92 -8.69
C TYR A 185 6.37 -9.54 -9.60
N THR A 186 6.15 -8.57 -10.49
CA THR A 186 7.20 -8.00 -11.34
C THR A 186 6.80 -6.62 -11.89
N PRO A 187 7.73 -5.64 -11.99
CA PRO A 187 9.12 -5.66 -11.50
C PRO A 187 9.22 -5.36 -10.00
N LYS A 188 10.37 -5.64 -9.39
CA LYS A 188 10.63 -5.42 -7.95
C LYS A 188 10.69 -3.93 -7.61
N SER A 189 9.98 -3.51 -6.56
CA SER A 189 9.99 -2.12 -6.06
C SER A 189 9.85 -2.05 -4.52
N ILE A 190 10.38 -3.06 -3.83
CA ILE A 190 10.40 -3.17 -2.37
C ILE A 190 11.60 -2.45 -1.78
N LYS A 191 11.37 -1.62 -0.76
CA LYS A 191 12.39 -0.75 -0.16
C LYS A 191 12.21 -0.59 1.34
N LYS A 192 13.29 -0.22 2.01
CA LYS A 192 13.23 0.23 3.40
C LYS A 192 12.70 1.65 3.43
N SER A 193 11.73 1.92 4.30
CA SER A 193 11.26 3.28 4.52
C SER A 193 12.30 4.10 5.29
N GLY A 194 12.59 5.31 4.82
CA GLY A 194 13.31 6.34 5.58
C GLY A 194 12.51 6.87 6.78
N TRP A 195 11.19 6.68 6.78
CA TRP A 195 10.29 7.09 7.86
C TRP A 195 10.10 6.04 8.95
N SER A 196 10.89 4.96 8.95
CA SER A 196 10.74 3.79 9.82
C SER A 196 10.51 4.11 11.31
N LEU A 197 11.18 5.13 11.85
CA LEU A 197 10.93 5.59 13.23
C LEU A 197 9.52 6.14 13.42
N GLY A 198 9.07 7.01 12.51
CA GLY A 198 7.70 7.52 12.49
C GLY A 198 6.67 6.40 12.32
N LEU A 199 6.92 5.46 11.40
CA LEU A 199 6.05 4.28 11.20
C LEU A 199 5.90 3.47 12.49
N THR A 200 7.01 3.29 13.22
CA THR A 200 7.02 2.59 14.51
C THR A 200 6.13 3.30 15.54
N TYR A 201 6.21 4.63 15.65
CA TYR A 201 5.34 5.40 16.54
C TYR A 201 3.87 5.37 16.12
N MET A 202 3.59 5.36 14.83
CA MET A 202 2.21 5.26 14.30
C MET A 202 1.63 3.84 14.42
N GLY A 203 2.45 2.83 14.72
CA GLY A 203 2.00 1.46 14.98
C GLY A 203 1.87 0.57 13.74
N TYR A 204 2.40 0.97 12.58
CA TYR A 204 2.39 0.14 11.37
C TYR A 204 3.80 -0.22 10.86
N SER A 205 3.91 -1.38 10.21
CA SER A 205 5.18 -2.02 9.87
C SER A 205 5.61 -1.82 8.42
N GLY A 206 4.78 -1.20 7.60
CA GLY A 206 5.05 -0.90 6.22
C GLY A 206 3.86 -0.18 5.60
N TYR A 207 4.05 0.31 4.39
CA TYR A 207 2.97 0.85 3.58
C TYR A 207 3.31 0.75 2.09
N TYR A 208 2.28 0.70 1.26
CA TYR A 208 2.38 0.86 -0.18
C TYR A 208 2.26 2.34 -0.57
N ASN A 209 3.11 2.83 -1.47
CA ASN A 209 3.00 4.18 -2.00
C ASN A 209 2.23 4.21 -3.34
N PRO A 210 1.02 4.78 -3.39
CA PRO A 210 0.23 4.90 -4.63
C PRO A 210 0.92 5.69 -5.74
N PHE A 211 1.76 6.66 -5.39
CA PHE A 211 2.33 7.60 -6.37
C PHE A 211 3.62 7.08 -7.00
N THR A 212 4.33 6.18 -6.32
CA THR A 212 5.58 5.59 -6.82
C THR A 212 5.50 4.08 -7.04
N ALA A 213 4.39 3.44 -6.65
CA ALA A 213 4.21 1.99 -6.63
C ALA A 213 5.35 1.24 -5.90
N GLU A 214 5.92 1.88 -4.88
CA GLU A 214 6.93 1.28 -4.02
C GLU A 214 6.26 0.62 -2.81
N ALA A 215 6.69 -0.60 -2.51
CA ALA A 215 6.38 -1.29 -1.27
C ALA A 215 7.43 -0.85 -0.23
N GLN A 216 7.02 -0.20 0.85
CA GLN A 216 7.94 0.40 1.82
C GLN A 216 7.80 -0.26 3.17
N VAL A 217 8.87 -0.90 3.63
CA VAL A 217 8.88 -1.65 4.89
C VAL A 217 9.60 -0.86 5.96
N ASN A 218 9.02 -0.81 7.16
CA ASN A 218 9.66 -0.27 8.35
C ASN A 218 10.89 -1.13 8.69
N ASN A 219 12.08 -0.54 8.59
CA ASN A 219 13.33 -1.24 8.82
C ASN A 219 13.70 -1.45 10.30
N LEU A 220 12.92 -0.88 11.24
CA LEU A 220 13.13 -1.03 12.68
C LEU A 220 12.38 -2.23 13.27
N ILE A 221 11.52 -2.89 12.50
CA ILE A 221 10.83 -4.10 12.96
C ILE A 221 11.81 -5.27 13.07
N LYS A 222 11.48 -6.23 13.95
CA LYS A 222 12.30 -7.43 14.14
C LYS A 222 12.30 -8.29 12.87
N ASN A 223 13.45 -8.89 12.57
CA ASN A 223 13.59 -9.81 11.42
C ASN A 223 12.61 -10.98 11.46
N SER A 224 12.08 -11.37 12.63
CA SER A 224 11.03 -12.39 12.73
C SER A 224 9.72 -12.03 12.04
N ARG A 225 9.38 -10.73 11.96
CA ARG A 225 8.18 -10.25 11.24
C ARG A 225 8.49 -9.70 9.86
N PHE A 226 9.76 -9.40 9.59
CA PHE A 226 10.19 -8.73 8.37
C PHE A 226 9.80 -9.47 7.08
N PRO A 227 9.90 -10.81 6.95
CA PRO A 227 9.46 -11.52 5.75
C PRO A 227 7.96 -11.36 5.48
N VAL A 228 7.12 -11.52 6.51
CA VAL A 228 5.67 -11.42 6.37
C VAL A 228 5.26 -10.01 5.94
N VAL A 229 5.84 -8.99 6.58
CA VAL A 229 5.57 -7.59 6.22
C VAL A 229 6.07 -7.27 4.82
N THR A 230 7.27 -7.75 4.45
CA THR A 230 7.81 -7.58 3.10
C THR A 230 6.84 -8.12 2.05
N CYS A 231 6.41 -9.37 2.20
CA CYS A 231 5.47 -9.96 1.27
C CYS A 231 4.13 -9.22 1.29
N HIS A 232 3.64 -8.79 2.46
CA HIS A 232 2.40 -8.01 2.57
C HIS A 232 2.45 -6.71 1.77
N GLU A 233 3.51 -5.91 1.92
CA GLU A 233 3.65 -4.67 1.16
C GLU A 233 3.85 -4.91 -0.34
N GLU A 234 4.48 -6.03 -0.74
CA GLU A 234 4.57 -6.46 -2.14
C GLU A 234 3.23 -6.95 -2.72
N ALA A 235 2.28 -7.34 -1.86
CA ALA A 235 0.96 -7.85 -2.26
C ALA A 235 0.02 -6.73 -2.71
N HIS A 236 0.23 -5.53 -2.17
CA HIS A 236 -0.42 -4.31 -2.62
C HIS A 236 0.05 -3.99 -4.05
#